data_AF-A0A0B2PPN6-F1
#
_entry.id   AF-A0A0B2PPN6-F1
#
_cell.length_a   1.000
_cell.length_b   1.000
_cell.length_c   1.000
_cell.angle_alpha   90.00
_cell.angle_beta   90.00
_cell.angle_gamma   90.00
#
_symmetry.space_group_name_H-M   'P 1'
#
loop_
_entity.id
_entity.type
_entity.pdbx_description
1 polymer ?
#
loop_
_entity_poly.entity_id
_entity_poly.type
_entity_poly.pdbx_seq_one_letter_code
_entity_poly.pdbx_strand_id
1 'polypeptide(L)'
;MSLKTLATSPLSGITLLVLLIALLLRFYIKFETAERLFSAEELSLFNGTDEGLPILLGILGSVFDVTKGKSHYGSRGGYNHFAGRDASRAFVSGNFTGDGLTDSLRGLSSTEVKSIVEWRDFYHKSYKYVGKLVGRYYDSQGNPTKYLKGVEVKAARGAQLLEKQKIEEAKLPSCNSRWSQDEGGEVWCDVGYPRLVQRPLEIALTGKMSKRCACFEDSQLDQPGLEVYEGCDYHATRCKV
;
A
#
# COMPACT_ATOMS: atom_id res chain seq x y z
N MET A 1 22.03 73.68 22.40
CA MET A 1 22.06 72.94 21.12
C MET A 1 23.09 71.83 21.22
N SER A 2 22.68 70.58 21.37
CA SER A 2 23.58 69.43 21.20
C SER A 2 22.76 68.28 20.63
N LEU A 3 22.80 68.15 19.30
CA LEU A 3 22.22 67.01 18.59
C LEU A 3 23.06 65.79 18.96
N LYS A 4 22.48 64.87 19.74
CA LYS A 4 23.03 63.53 19.90
C LYS A 4 22.74 62.75 18.62
N THR A 5 23.76 62.58 17.79
CA THR A 5 23.75 61.68 16.64
C THR A 5 23.56 60.24 17.15
N LEU A 6 22.40 59.65 16.88
CA LEU A 6 22.17 58.23 17.06
C LEU A 6 23.11 57.49 16.09
N ALA A 7 24.21 56.94 16.60
CA ALA A 7 25.05 56.02 15.86
C ALA A 7 24.30 54.71 15.67
N THR A 8 23.60 54.57 14.54
CA THR A 8 22.98 53.30 14.14
C THR A 8 24.09 52.31 13.82
N SER A 9 24.30 51.33 14.70
CA SER A 9 25.31 50.28 14.50
C SER A 9 25.03 49.53 13.19
N PRO A 10 26.03 49.36 12.30
CA PRO A 10 25.86 48.72 10.99
C PRO A 10 25.38 47.27 11.08
N LEU A 11 25.56 46.60 12.22
CA LEU A 11 25.01 45.26 12.46
C LEU A 11 23.47 45.22 12.53
N SER A 12 22.82 46.33 12.90
CA SER A 12 21.36 46.40 13.05
C SER A 12 20.64 46.40 11.70
N GLY A 13 21.27 47.00 10.66
CA GLY A 13 20.73 46.99 9.30
C GLY A 13 20.85 45.62 8.63
N ILE A 14 21.98 44.92 8.86
CA ILE A 14 22.23 43.59 8.29
C ILE A 14 21.28 42.55 8.87
N THR A 15 21.04 42.57 10.19
CA THR A 15 20.10 41.65 10.84
C THR A 15 18.66 41.84 10.37
N LEU A 16 18.21 43.09 10.19
CA LEU A 16 16.89 43.38 9.65
C LEU A 16 16.75 42.92 8.19
N LEU A 17 17.79 43.13 7.37
CA LEU A 17 17.83 42.69 5.97
C LEU A 17 17.82 41.16 5.85
N VAL A 18 18.60 40.45 6.67
CA VAL A 18 18.61 38.98 6.70
C VAL A 18 17.26 38.42 7.15
N LEU A 19 16.59 39.04 8.13
CA LEU A 19 15.25 38.64 8.56
C LEU A 19 14.20 38.92 7.47
N LEU A 20 14.29 40.06 6.78
CA LEU A 20 13.43 40.38 5.63
C LEU A 20 13.65 39.41 4.48
N ILE A 21 14.89 39.09 4.12
CA ILE A 21 15.22 38.10 3.11
C ILE A 21 14.74 36.71 3.54
N ALA A 22 14.91 36.31 4.80
CA ALA A 22 14.40 35.04 5.31
C ALA A 22 12.86 35.00 5.32
N LEU A 23 12.18 36.12 5.62
CA LEU A 23 10.72 36.24 5.54
C LEU A 23 10.24 36.20 4.09
N LEU A 24 10.90 36.91 3.18
CA LEU A 24 10.61 36.90 1.74
C LEU A 24 10.90 35.54 1.13
N LEU A 25 12.00 34.86 1.49
CA LEU A 25 12.29 33.48 1.10
C LEU A 25 11.27 32.51 1.69
N ARG A 26 10.88 32.64 2.96
CA ARG A 26 9.79 31.83 3.54
C ARG A 26 8.45 32.06 2.85
N PHE A 27 8.16 33.30 2.46
CA PHE A 27 6.92 33.65 1.77
C PHE A 27 6.95 33.16 0.31
N TYR A 28 8.10 33.27 -0.36
CA TYR A 28 8.35 32.77 -1.73
C TYR A 28 8.30 31.25 -1.79
N ILE A 29 8.93 30.54 -0.83
CA ILE A 29 8.85 29.07 -0.67
C ILE A 29 7.41 28.63 -0.33
N LYS A 30 6.60 29.47 0.32
CA LYS A 30 5.18 29.16 0.57
C LYS A 30 4.31 29.34 -0.69
N PHE A 31 4.81 30.04 -1.71
CA PHE A 31 4.09 30.38 -2.95
C PHE A 31 4.46 29.45 -4.12
N GLU A 32 5.59 28.75 -4.06
CA GLU A 32 5.92 27.57 -4.87
C GLU A 32 5.51 26.31 -4.08
N THR A 33 4.46 25.55 -4.36
CA THR A 33 3.89 25.12 -5.63
C THR A 33 2.45 24.69 -5.37
N ALA A 34 1.46 25.29 -6.04
CA ALA A 34 0.15 24.66 -6.12
C ALA A 34 0.35 23.30 -6.80
N GLU A 35 -0.01 22.20 -6.12
CA GLU A 35 0.11 20.86 -6.70
C GLU A 35 -0.66 20.80 -8.02
N ARG A 36 -0.05 20.23 -9.06
CA ARG A 36 -0.70 20.09 -10.37
C ARG A 36 -1.92 19.18 -10.23
N LEU A 37 -3.04 19.64 -10.74
CA LEU A 37 -4.28 18.87 -10.84
C LEU A 37 -4.45 18.41 -12.28
N PHE A 38 -4.76 17.13 -12.44
CA PHE A 38 -5.01 16.49 -13.73
C PHE A 38 -6.49 16.16 -13.85
N SER A 39 -7.06 16.31 -15.05
CA SER A 39 -8.29 15.61 -15.42
C SER A 39 -7.98 14.19 -15.90
N ALA A 40 -8.99 13.33 -15.99
CA ALA A 40 -8.80 11.97 -16.53
C ALA A 40 -8.40 12.01 -18.01
N GLU A 41 -8.98 12.92 -18.78
CA GLU A 41 -8.69 13.14 -20.20
C GLU A 41 -7.25 13.62 -20.38
N GLU A 42 -6.80 14.58 -19.56
CA GLU A 42 -5.42 15.06 -19.58
C GLU A 42 -4.44 13.94 -19.21
N LEU A 43 -4.72 13.19 -18.14
CA LEU A 43 -3.86 12.08 -17.71
C LEU A 43 -3.73 11.02 -18.81
N SER A 44 -4.80 10.75 -19.56
CA SER A 44 -4.83 9.73 -20.63
C SER A 44 -3.86 9.97 -21.78
N LEU A 45 -3.40 11.21 -21.97
CA LEU A 45 -2.39 11.56 -22.97
C LEU A 45 -1.01 11.00 -22.61
N PHE A 46 -0.74 10.75 -21.32
CA PHE A 46 0.56 10.31 -20.80
C PHE A 46 0.63 8.78 -20.65
N ASN A 47 0.12 8.05 -21.64
CA ASN A 47 -0.02 6.60 -21.63
C ASN A 47 1.22 5.85 -22.18
N GLY A 48 2.27 6.57 -22.57
CA GLY A 48 3.51 6.00 -23.09
C GLY A 48 3.45 5.52 -24.55
N THR A 49 2.45 5.94 -25.35
CA THR A 49 2.45 5.75 -26.81
C THR A 49 3.24 6.83 -27.54
N ASP A 50 3.30 8.04 -26.99
CA ASP A 50 4.12 9.14 -27.51
C ASP A 50 5.46 9.17 -26.78
N GLU A 51 6.55 9.03 -27.53
CA GLU A 51 7.93 9.03 -27.05
C GLU A 51 8.39 10.42 -26.55
N GLY A 52 7.71 11.49 -26.97
CA GLY A 52 7.96 12.87 -26.54
C GLY A 52 7.28 13.25 -25.21
N LEU A 53 6.40 12.40 -24.68
CA LEU A 53 5.67 12.64 -23.44
C LEU A 53 6.15 11.73 -22.29
N PRO A 54 6.09 12.20 -21.03
CA PRO A 54 6.32 11.32 -19.90
C PRO A 54 5.21 10.26 -19.80
N ILE A 55 5.51 9.15 -19.13
CA ILE A 55 4.54 8.11 -18.79
C ILE A 55 4.04 8.41 -17.37
N LEU A 56 2.76 8.71 -17.23
CA LEU A 56 2.16 8.99 -15.93
C LEU A 56 1.25 7.85 -15.48
N LEU A 57 1.14 7.66 -14.17
CA LEU A 57 0.31 6.62 -13.54
C LEU A 57 -0.43 7.22 -12.35
N GLY A 58 -1.72 6.94 -12.25
CA GLY A 58 -2.57 7.30 -11.12
C GLY A 58 -2.80 6.12 -10.17
N ILE A 59 -2.74 6.37 -8.87
CA ILE A 59 -3.19 5.43 -7.83
C ILE A 59 -3.73 6.20 -6.62
N LEU A 60 -4.97 5.89 -6.23
CA LEU A 60 -5.75 6.61 -5.22
C LEU A 60 -5.76 8.13 -5.47
N GLY A 61 -5.80 8.50 -6.75
CA GLY A 61 -5.73 9.86 -7.24
C GLY A 61 -4.36 10.53 -7.15
N SER A 62 -3.33 9.90 -6.57
CA SER A 62 -1.96 10.43 -6.64
C SER A 62 -1.34 10.09 -8.00
N VAL A 63 -0.71 11.07 -8.66
CA VAL A 63 -0.14 10.92 -10.00
C VAL A 63 1.39 10.90 -9.92
N PHE A 64 1.99 9.90 -10.55
CA PHE A 64 3.42 9.67 -10.57
C PHE A 64 3.97 9.63 -12.00
N ASP A 65 5.15 10.21 -12.19
CA ASP A 65 5.95 10.02 -13.39
C ASP A 65 6.73 8.70 -13.27
N VAL A 66 6.30 7.74 -14.07
CA VAL A 66 6.84 6.38 -14.15
C VAL A 66 7.73 6.18 -15.38
N THR A 67 8.15 7.27 -16.06
CA THR A 67 8.97 7.23 -17.27
C THR A 67 10.28 6.46 -17.06
N LYS A 68 10.90 6.53 -15.87
CA LYS A 68 12.10 5.74 -15.56
C LYS A 68 11.87 4.22 -15.59
N GLY A 69 10.62 3.79 -15.48
CA GLY A 69 10.17 2.40 -15.61
C GLY A 69 9.60 2.08 -16.99
N LYS A 70 10.03 2.76 -18.05
CA LYS A 70 9.49 2.60 -19.42
C LYS A 70 9.48 1.16 -19.94
N SER A 71 10.43 0.32 -19.53
CA SER A 71 10.42 -1.13 -19.85
C SER A 71 9.17 -1.86 -19.33
N HIS A 72 8.57 -1.34 -18.25
CA HIS A 72 7.39 -1.89 -17.59
C HIS A 72 6.11 -1.22 -18.07
N TYR A 73 6.09 0.11 -18.14
CA TYR A 73 4.86 0.91 -18.35
C TYR A 73 4.74 1.51 -19.75
N GLY A 74 5.81 1.51 -20.56
CA GLY A 74 5.72 1.97 -21.94
C GLY A 74 4.88 1.04 -22.80
N SER A 75 4.54 1.45 -24.02
CA SER A 75 3.63 0.73 -24.92
C SER A 75 3.88 -0.78 -25.09
N ARG A 76 5.14 -1.22 -25.00
CA ARG A 76 5.56 -2.64 -25.11
C ARG A 76 5.77 -3.36 -23.76
N GLY A 77 5.59 -2.67 -22.64
CA GLY A 77 5.77 -3.24 -21.31
C GLY A 77 4.53 -3.98 -20.82
N GLY A 78 4.72 -5.02 -19.99
CA GLY A 78 3.62 -5.83 -19.46
C GLY A 78 2.67 -5.10 -18.50
N TYR A 79 3.03 -3.89 -18.05
CA TYR A 79 2.23 -3.06 -17.16
C TYR A 79 1.76 -1.77 -17.85
N ASN A 80 1.76 -1.71 -19.18
CA ASN A 80 1.31 -0.55 -19.96
C ASN A 80 -0.15 -0.16 -19.68
N HIS A 81 -0.99 -1.10 -19.26
CA HIS A 81 -2.40 -0.89 -18.92
C HIS A 81 -2.62 0.14 -17.79
N PHE A 82 -1.60 0.37 -16.95
CA PHE A 82 -1.65 1.36 -15.88
C PHE A 82 -1.31 2.78 -16.34
N ALA A 83 -0.70 2.93 -17.52
CA ALA A 83 -0.25 4.23 -18.01
C ALA A 83 -1.44 5.12 -18.40
N GLY A 84 -1.34 6.41 -18.06
CA GLY A 84 -2.31 7.45 -18.38
C GLY A 84 -3.65 7.31 -17.65
N ARG A 85 -3.74 6.59 -16.53
CA ARG A 85 -5.01 6.44 -15.80
C ARG A 85 -4.80 6.15 -14.32
N ASP A 86 -5.89 6.24 -13.55
CA ASP A 86 -5.98 5.61 -12.24
C ASP A 86 -6.65 4.23 -12.36
N ALA A 87 -5.86 3.19 -12.13
CA ALA A 87 -6.31 1.80 -12.12
C ALA A 87 -6.09 1.16 -10.73
N SER A 88 -6.42 1.90 -9.66
CA SER A 88 -6.23 1.47 -8.27
C SER A 88 -6.70 0.04 -7.97
N ARG A 89 -7.82 -0.40 -8.56
CA ARG A 89 -8.33 -1.78 -8.38
C ARG A 89 -7.40 -2.86 -8.94
N ALA A 90 -6.74 -2.59 -10.06
CA ALA A 90 -5.93 -3.58 -10.77
C ALA A 90 -4.70 -4.04 -9.95
N PHE A 91 -4.22 -3.20 -9.02
CA PHE A 91 -3.09 -3.51 -8.13
C PHE A 91 -3.29 -4.69 -7.19
N VAL A 92 -4.55 -5.05 -6.89
CA VAL A 92 -4.88 -6.21 -6.04
C VAL A 92 -5.66 -7.28 -6.77
N SER A 93 -6.47 -6.91 -7.77
CA SER A 93 -7.26 -7.89 -8.52
C SER A 93 -6.45 -8.63 -9.58
N GLY A 94 -5.35 -8.05 -10.08
CA GLY A 94 -4.61 -8.59 -11.23
C GLY A 94 -5.41 -8.58 -12.53
N ASN A 95 -6.63 -8.01 -12.54
CA ASN A 95 -7.44 -7.88 -13.74
C ASN A 95 -7.03 -6.61 -14.50
N PHE A 96 -6.29 -6.79 -15.60
CA PHE A 96 -5.83 -5.71 -16.48
C PHE A 96 -6.76 -5.48 -17.68
N THR A 97 -8.00 -5.95 -17.60
CA THR A 97 -9.02 -5.76 -18.63
C THR A 97 -10.07 -4.73 -18.19
N GLY A 98 -10.95 -4.31 -19.11
CA GLY A 98 -11.79 -3.11 -19.02
C GLY A 98 -12.35 -2.78 -17.63
N ASP A 99 -13.05 -3.71 -16.99
CA ASP A 99 -13.69 -3.51 -15.68
C ASP A 99 -12.72 -3.53 -14.49
N GLY A 100 -11.55 -4.14 -14.65
CA GLY A 100 -10.46 -4.15 -13.67
C GLY A 100 -9.62 -2.87 -13.67
N LEU A 101 -9.50 -2.19 -14.82
CA LEU A 101 -8.78 -0.92 -14.99
C LEU A 101 -9.62 0.29 -14.54
N THR A 102 -10.04 0.26 -13.28
CA THR A 102 -10.87 1.29 -12.64
C THR A 102 -10.25 1.80 -11.34
N ASP A 103 -10.58 3.04 -11.02
CA ASP A 103 -10.23 3.70 -9.77
C ASP A 103 -11.14 3.27 -8.60
N SER A 104 -12.24 2.54 -8.85
CA SER A 104 -13.23 2.18 -7.82
C SER A 104 -12.77 1.03 -6.93
N LEU A 105 -12.84 1.19 -5.60
CA LEU A 105 -12.50 0.14 -4.61
C LEU A 105 -13.73 -0.59 -4.04
N ARG A 106 -14.91 -0.41 -4.64
CA ARG A 106 -16.16 -1.02 -4.14
C ARG A 106 -16.03 -2.55 -4.08
N GLY A 107 -16.44 -3.15 -2.96
CA GLY A 107 -16.41 -4.60 -2.77
C GLY A 107 -15.06 -5.18 -2.36
N LEU A 108 -13.98 -4.41 -2.38
CA LEU A 108 -12.69 -4.88 -1.85
C LEU A 108 -12.76 -4.98 -0.32
N SER A 109 -12.03 -5.93 0.26
CA SER A 109 -11.82 -6.10 1.70
C SER A 109 -10.98 -4.97 2.31
N SER A 110 -10.86 -4.95 3.64
CA SER A 110 -10.01 -3.95 4.32
C SER A 110 -8.52 -4.20 4.07
N THR A 111 -8.12 -5.46 3.92
CA THR A 111 -6.74 -5.87 3.62
C THR A 111 -6.34 -5.58 2.18
N GLU A 112 -7.23 -5.82 1.22
CA GLU A 112 -6.98 -5.42 -0.18
C GLU A 112 -6.85 -3.89 -0.29
N VAL A 113 -7.72 -3.13 0.38
CA VAL A 113 -7.60 -1.66 0.39
C VAL A 113 -6.29 -1.21 1.05
N LYS A 114 -5.87 -1.86 2.14
CA LYS A 114 -4.54 -1.63 2.73
C LYS A 114 -3.42 -1.87 1.71
N SER A 115 -3.45 -2.97 0.97
CA SER A 115 -2.42 -3.26 -0.04
C SER A 115 -2.35 -2.20 -1.15
N ILE A 116 -3.49 -1.62 -1.57
CA ILE A 116 -3.50 -0.51 -2.53
C ILE A 116 -2.85 0.75 -1.95
N VAL A 117 -3.11 1.06 -0.68
CA VAL A 117 -2.44 2.18 0.02
C VAL A 117 -0.92 1.93 0.09
N GLU A 118 -0.49 0.71 0.39
CA GLU A 118 0.93 0.35 0.38
C GLU A 118 1.57 0.47 -1.01
N TRP A 119 0.83 0.14 -2.08
CA TRP A 119 1.28 0.41 -3.44
C TRP A 119 1.46 1.90 -3.70
N ARG A 120 0.51 2.74 -3.29
CA ARG A 120 0.66 4.21 -3.41
C ARG A 120 1.91 4.68 -2.66
N ASP A 121 2.15 4.17 -1.46
CA ASP A 121 3.32 4.53 -0.65
C ASP A 121 4.63 4.05 -1.29
N PHE A 122 4.62 2.88 -1.93
CA PHE A 122 5.71 2.41 -2.78
C PHE A 122 5.97 3.40 -3.92
N TYR A 123 4.95 3.85 -4.64
CA TYR A 123 5.15 4.84 -5.72
C TYR A 123 5.70 6.17 -5.22
N HIS A 124 5.28 6.63 -4.03
CA HIS A 124 5.89 7.82 -3.41
C HIS A 124 7.38 7.66 -3.13
N LYS A 125 7.83 6.47 -2.74
CA LYS A 125 9.26 6.18 -2.48
C LYS A 125 10.04 5.94 -3.77
N SER A 126 9.37 5.34 -4.75
CA SER A 126 10.03 4.78 -5.93
C SER A 126 9.88 5.63 -7.16
N TYR A 127 9.00 6.62 -7.24
CA TYR A 127 8.78 7.43 -8.45
C TYR A 127 8.57 8.91 -8.10
N LYS A 128 8.66 9.76 -9.12
CA LYS A 128 8.47 11.19 -8.94
C LYS A 128 6.97 11.48 -8.83
N TYR A 129 6.52 11.95 -7.67
CA TYR A 129 5.18 12.50 -7.51
C TYR A 129 5.04 13.79 -8.33
N VAL A 130 3.99 13.91 -9.13
CA VAL A 130 3.78 15.05 -10.04
C VAL A 130 2.43 15.75 -9.88
N GLY A 131 1.52 15.23 -9.07
CA GLY A 131 0.25 15.90 -8.79
C GLY A 131 -0.87 14.95 -8.39
N LYS A 132 -2.11 15.45 -8.53
CA LYS A 132 -3.34 14.75 -8.15
C LYS A 132 -4.31 14.66 -9.33
N LEU A 133 -5.03 13.55 -9.42
CA LEU A 133 -6.14 13.36 -10.35
C LEU A 133 -7.43 13.83 -9.69
N VAL A 134 -8.09 14.80 -10.33
CA VAL A 134 -9.42 15.29 -9.91
C VAL A 134 -10.46 14.20 -10.20
N GLY A 135 -11.30 13.91 -9.21
CA GLY A 135 -12.36 12.92 -9.33
C GLY A 135 -12.72 12.27 -7.99
N ARG A 136 -12.59 10.95 -7.92
CA ARG A 136 -13.05 10.17 -6.77
C ARG A 136 -12.30 10.51 -5.48
N TYR A 137 -10.98 10.71 -5.57
CA TYR A 137 -10.10 10.85 -4.41
C TYR A 137 -9.82 12.29 -4.03
N TYR A 138 -9.75 13.19 -5.01
CA TYR A 138 -9.52 14.62 -4.83
C TYR A 138 -10.56 15.46 -5.55
N ASP A 139 -11.01 16.55 -4.94
CA ASP A 139 -11.92 17.49 -5.58
C ASP A 139 -11.21 18.43 -6.58
N SER A 140 -11.96 19.35 -7.18
CA SER A 140 -11.43 20.31 -8.18
C SER A 140 -10.41 21.31 -7.61
N GLN A 141 -10.27 21.37 -6.29
CA GLN A 141 -9.30 22.21 -5.59
C GLN A 141 -8.13 21.36 -5.06
N GLY A 142 -8.11 20.06 -5.33
CA GLY A 142 -7.07 19.14 -4.86
C GLY A 142 -7.24 18.68 -3.41
N ASN A 143 -8.39 18.95 -2.77
CA ASN A 143 -8.63 18.52 -1.40
C ASN A 143 -9.09 17.05 -1.36
N PRO A 144 -8.67 16.28 -0.34
CA PRO A 144 -9.14 14.91 -0.13
C PRO A 144 -10.66 14.82 0.04
N THR A 145 -11.30 13.97 -0.78
CA THR A 145 -12.74 13.72 -0.67
C THR A 145 -13.07 12.86 0.56
N LYS A 146 -14.37 12.76 0.90
CA LYS A 146 -14.84 11.78 1.89
C LYS A 146 -14.50 10.34 1.49
N TYR A 147 -14.44 10.06 0.19
CA TYR A 147 -14.09 8.73 -0.31
C TYR A 147 -12.64 8.38 0.04
N LEU A 148 -11.69 9.27 -0.26
CA LEU A 148 -10.28 9.05 0.08
C LEU A 148 -10.09 8.88 1.60
N LYS A 149 -10.74 9.72 2.42
CA LYS A 149 -10.72 9.55 3.88
C LYS A 149 -11.25 8.18 4.32
N GLY A 150 -12.32 7.70 3.69
CA GLY A 150 -12.86 6.37 3.94
C GLY A 150 -11.91 5.25 3.53
N VAL A 151 -11.14 5.43 2.46
CA VAL A 151 -10.08 4.51 2.03
C VAL A 151 -8.98 4.42 3.09
N GLU A 152 -8.50 5.55 3.61
CA GLU A 152 -7.47 5.56 4.67
C GLU A 152 -7.95 4.86 5.95
N VAL A 153 -9.18 5.14 6.39
CA VAL A 153 -9.77 4.47 7.58
C VAL A 153 -9.91 2.96 7.35
N LYS A 154 -10.34 2.56 6.15
CA LYS A 154 -10.49 1.14 5.79
C LYS A 154 -9.14 0.43 5.69
N ALA A 155 -8.11 1.07 5.16
CA ALA A 155 -6.74 0.56 5.15
C ALA A 155 -6.20 0.40 6.58
N ALA A 156 -6.41 1.39 7.45
CA ALA A 156 -6.00 1.31 8.86
C ALA A 156 -6.69 0.14 9.59
N ARG A 157 -7.99 -0.08 9.34
CA ARG A 157 -8.69 -1.27 9.84
C ARG A 157 -8.07 -2.57 9.30
N GLY A 158 -7.71 -2.61 8.02
CA GLY A 158 -7.01 -3.75 7.43
C GLY A 158 -5.69 -4.05 8.16
N ALA A 159 -4.91 -3.01 8.50
CA ALA A 159 -3.65 -3.18 9.22
C ALA A 159 -3.87 -3.72 10.64
N GLN A 160 -4.87 -3.19 11.36
CA GLN A 160 -5.23 -3.66 12.70
C GLN A 160 -5.68 -5.13 12.69
N LEU A 161 -6.47 -5.55 11.69
CA LEU A 161 -6.94 -6.93 11.59
C LEU A 161 -5.78 -7.90 11.30
N LEU A 162 -4.85 -7.53 10.40
CA LEU A 162 -3.66 -8.34 10.13
C LEU A 162 -2.75 -8.46 11.36
N GLU A 163 -2.52 -7.36 12.08
CA GLU A 163 -1.69 -7.41 13.29
C GLU A 163 -2.36 -8.26 14.38
N LYS A 164 -3.68 -8.13 14.57
CA LYS A 164 -4.43 -8.98 15.49
C LYS A 164 -4.31 -10.46 15.09
N GLN A 165 -4.46 -10.77 13.79
CA GLN A 165 -4.29 -12.13 13.30
C GLN A 165 -2.89 -12.67 13.58
N LYS A 166 -1.85 -11.88 13.32
CA LYS A 166 -0.46 -12.24 13.61
C LYS A 166 -0.24 -12.52 15.10
N ILE A 167 -0.77 -11.67 15.99
CA ILE A 167 -0.67 -11.85 17.45
C ILE A 167 -1.38 -13.14 17.89
N GLU A 168 -2.58 -13.40 17.40
CA GLU A 168 -3.32 -14.63 17.73
C GLU A 168 -2.59 -15.88 17.21
N GLU A 169 -2.01 -15.81 16.01
CA GLU A 169 -1.28 -16.93 15.43
C GLU A 169 0.04 -17.21 16.12
N ALA A 170 0.73 -16.17 16.60
CA ALA A 170 1.97 -16.30 17.35
C ALA A 170 1.81 -17.00 18.71
N LYS A 171 0.58 -17.14 19.22
CA LYS A 171 0.31 -17.90 20.47
C LYS A 171 0.51 -19.41 20.30
N LEU A 172 0.47 -19.94 19.08
CA LEU A 172 0.67 -21.36 18.81
C LEU A 172 1.80 -21.55 17.80
N PRO A 173 2.79 -22.42 18.09
CA PRO A 173 3.92 -22.65 17.21
C PRO A 173 3.45 -23.15 15.84
N SER A 174 3.98 -22.57 14.77
CA SER A 174 3.72 -23.03 13.40
C SER A 174 4.42 -24.35 13.13
N CYS A 175 3.81 -25.22 12.32
CA CYS A 175 4.51 -26.40 11.81
C CYS A 175 5.61 -26.02 10.83
N ASN A 176 6.63 -26.86 10.75
CA ASN A 176 7.56 -26.88 9.63
C ASN A 176 6.85 -27.44 8.40
N SER A 177 7.25 -26.99 7.21
CA SER A 177 6.69 -27.47 5.94
C SER A 177 7.74 -27.54 4.85
N ARG A 178 7.65 -28.56 3.99
CA ARG A 178 8.43 -28.68 2.75
C ARG A 178 7.52 -29.10 1.60
N TRP A 179 7.90 -28.73 0.39
CA TRP A 179 7.23 -29.16 -0.82
C TRP A 179 8.26 -29.50 -1.90
N SER A 180 8.03 -30.58 -2.63
CA SER A 180 8.76 -30.92 -3.84
C SER A 180 7.80 -31.43 -4.92
N GLN A 181 8.24 -31.35 -6.18
CA GLN A 181 7.42 -31.78 -7.31
C GLN A 181 7.13 -33.29 -7.28
N ASP A 182 8.08 -34.09 -6.81
CA ASP A 182 7.99 -35.56 -6.82
C ASP A 182 7.31 -36.12 -5.55
N GLU A 183 7.49 -35.47 -4.39
CA GLU A 183 7.01 -35.99 -3.09
C GLU A 183 5.77 -35.26 -2.54
N GLY A 184 5.32 -34.20 -3.22
CA GLY A 184 4.22 -33.37 -2.75
C GLY A 184 4.58 -32.53 -1.51
N GLY A 185 3.56 -32.14 -0.74
CA GLY A 185 3.74 -31.40 0.49
C GLY A 185 3.95 -32.31 1.70
N GLU A 186 4.73 -31.85 2.67
CA GLU A 186 4.85 -32.48 3.98
C GLU A 186 4.95 -31.42 5.07
N VAL A 187 4.30 -31.66 6.20
CA VAL A 187 4.38 -30.83 7.40
C VAL A 187 4.82 -31.65 8.60
N TRP A 188 5.55 -31.04 9.51
CA TRP A 188 5.98 -31.69 10.75
C TRP A 188 6.18 -30.71 11.90
N CYS A 189 6.29 -31.27 13.10
CA CYS A 189 6.65 -30.54 14.31
C CYS A 189 7.95 -31.10 14.88
N ASP A 190 8.87 -30.22 15.27
CA ASP A 190 10.10 -30.67 15.95
C ASP A 190 9.78 -31.17 17.37
N VAL A 191 8.76 -30.57 17.99
CA VAL A 191 8.18 -30.97 19.26
C VAL A 191 6.66 -31.03 19.10
N GLY A 192 6.06 -32.17 19.42
CA GLY A 192 4.62 -32.40 19.36
C GLY A 192 4.11 -32.88 18.00
N TYR A 193 2.82 -32.62 17.74
CA TYR A 193 2.09 -33.18 16.61
C TYR A 193 1.40 -32.07 15.80
N PRO A 194 1.45 -32.13 14.46
CA PRO A 194 0.81 -31.16 13.59
C PRO A 194 -0.73 -31.28 13.68
N ARG A 195 -1.40 -30.14 13.85
CA ARG A 195 -2.86 -30.02 13.77
C ARG A 195 -3.27 -28.84 12.92
N LEU A 196 -4.33 -29.03 12.16
CA LEU A 196 -5.01 -27.97 11.43
C LEU A 196 -5.90 -27.20 12.40
N VAL A 197 -5.69 -25.88 12.47
CA VAL A 197 -6.49 -24.94 13.25
C VAL A 197 -7.12 -23.91 12.35
N GLN A 198 -8.37 -23.56 12.63
CA GLN A 198 -9.09 -22.54 11.88
C GLN A 198 -8.47 -21.15 12.09
N ARG A 199 -8.66 -20.24 11.13
CA ARG A 199 -8.24 -18.83 11.20
C ARG A 199 -9.46 -17.90 11.26
N PRO A 200 -10.25 -17.83 12.36
CA PRO A 200 -11.52 -17.09 12.38
C PRO A 200 -11.42 -15.64 11.95
N LEU A 201 -10.31 -14.96 12.29
CA LEU A 201 -10.06 -13.58 11.89
C LEU A 201 -9.93 -13.42 10.37
N GLU A 202 -9.53 -14.47 9.64
CA GLU A 202 -9.44 -14.44 8.19
C GLU A 202 -10.81 -14.31 7.53
N ILE A 203 -11.89 -14.78 8.16
CA ILE A 203 -13.27 -14.55 7.65
C ILE A 203 -13.56 -13.05 7.57
N ALA A 204 -13.14 -12.29 8.57
CA ALA A 204 -13.31 -10.83 8.57
C ALA A 204 -12.43 -10.13 7.53
N LEU A 205 -11.41 -10.82 6.99
CA LEU A 205 -10.49 -10.31 5.98
C LEU A 205 -10.92 -10.69 4.56
N THR A 206 -11.19 -11.97 4.31
CA THR A 206 -11.38 -12.52 2.96
C THR A 206 -12.82 -12.99 2.70
N GLY A 207 -13.65 -13.01 3.73
CA GLY A 207 -14.98 -13.64 3.68
C GLY A 207 -14.93 -15.17 3.63
N LYS A 208 -13.74 -15.78 3.70
CA LYS A 208 -13.54 -17.22 3.61
C LYS A 208 -12.86 -17.73 4.87
N MET A 209 -13.21 -18.96 5.25
CA MET A 209 -12.53 -19.69 6.31
C MET A 209 -11.37 -20.49 5.73
N SER A 210 -10.20 -20.39 6.34
CA SER A 210 -9.03 -21.18 6.02
C SER A 210 -8.41 -21.76 7.30
N LYS A 211 -7.59 -22.79 7.13
CA LYS A 211 -6.90 -23.47 8.22
C LYS A 211 -5.40 -23.25 8.07
N ARG A 212 -4.68 -23.29 9.20
CA ARG A 212 -3.21 -23.36 9.22
C ARG A 212 -2.75 -24.54 10.06
N CYS A 213 -1.51 -24.96 9.88
CA CYS A 213 -0.88 -25.91 10.77
C CYS A 213 -0.34 -25.22 12.03
N ALA A 214 -0.52 -25.86 13.19
CA ALA A 214 0.16 -25.54 14.43
C ALA A 214 0.60 -26.82 15.16
N CYS A 215 1.67 -26.74 15.93
CA CYS A 215 2.19 -27.85 16.72
C CYS A 215 1.56 -27.87 18.12
N PHE A 216 1.14 -29.06 18.54
CA PHE A 216 0.53 -29.29 19.85
C PHE A 216 1.25 -30.43 20.58
N GLU A 217 1.37 -30.29 21.89
CA GLU A 217 1.82 -31.39 22.74
C GLU A 217 0.73 -32.47 22.86
N ASP A 218 1.14 -33.68 23.25
CA ASP A 218 0.23 -34.82 23.46
C ASP A 218 -0.97 -34.48 24.37
N SER A 219 -0.69 -33.77 25.47
CA SER A 219 -1.69 -33.33 26.45
C SER A 219 -2.73 -32.34 25.90
N GLN A 220 -2.50 -31.78 24.72
CA GLN A 220 -3.33 -30.75 24.11
C GLN A 220 -4.17 -31.27 22.94
N LEU A 221 -4.00 -32.53 22.52
CA LEU A 221 -4.61 -33.06 21.29
C LEU A 221 -6.13 -33.23 21.37
N ASP A 222 -6.68 -33.35 22.58
CA ASP A 222 -8.12 -33.49 22.83
C ASP A 222 -8.88 -32.15 22.82
N GLN A 223 -8.20 -31.02 22.58
CA GLN A 223 -8.85 -29.73 22.52
C GLN A 223 -9.79 -29.61 21.30
N PRO A 224 -10.94 -28.95 21.43
CA PRO A 224 -11.89 -28.80 20.33
C PRO A 224 -11.33 -27.93 19.21
N GLY A 225 -11.67 -28.26 17.97
CA GLY A 225 -11.28 -27.47 16.79
C GLY A 225 -9.90 -27.81 16.23
N LEU A 226 -9.26 -28.85 16.74
CA LEU A 226 -8.05 -29.45 16.16
C LEU A 226 -8.45 -30.51 15.13
N GLU A 227 -7.89 -30.42 13.93
CA GLU A 227 -8.13 -31.39 12.87
C GLU A 227 -6.82 -32.07 12.45
N VAL A 228 -6.89 -33.37 12.15
CA VAL A 228 -5.77 -34.14 11.62
C VAL A 228 -5.80 -34.05 10.09
N TYR A 229 -4.62 -34.05 9.48
CA TYR A 229 -4.50 -34.12 8.02
C TYR A 229 -5.14 -35.41 7.49
N GLU A 230 -5.79 -35.32 6.33
CA GLU A 230 -6.42 -36.48 5.69
C GLU A 230 -5.38 -37.59 5.46
N GLY A 231 -5.68 -38.80 5.91
CA GLY A 231 -4.79 -39.95 5.81
C GLY A 231 -3.57 -39.95 6.75
N CYS A 232 -3.45 -38.96 7.65
CA CYS A 232 -2.39 -38.93 8.65
C CYS A 232 -2.81 -39.64 9.95
N ASP A 233 -1.90 -40.39 10.57
CA ASP A 233 -2.15 -40.98 11.89
C ASP A 233 -2.26 -39.91 12.97
N TYR A 234 -3.11 -40.14 13.98
CA TYR A 234 -3.37 -39.16 15.03
C TYR A 234 -2.10 -38.76 15.79
N HIS A 235 -1.18 -39.69 16.09
CA HIS A 235 0.08 -39.39 16.76
C HIS A 235 1.26 -39.31 15.77
N ALA A 236 1.01 -39.08 14.49
CA ALA A 236 2.08 -38.84 13.54
C ALA A 236 2.75 -37.48 13.81
N THR A 237 4.08 -37.47 13.90
CA THR A 237 4.86 -36.22 14.01
C THR A 237 5.11 -35.57 12.64
N ARG A 238 4.75 -36.26 11.55
CA ARG A 238 4.86 -35.80 10.15
C ARG A 238 3.62 -36.22 9.36
N CYS A 239 3.07 -35.31 8.55
CA CYS A 239 1.90 -35.57 7.70
C CYS A 239 2.17 -35.13 6.25
N LYS A 240 1.68 -35.91 5.28
CA LYS A 240 1.63 -35.50 3.87
C LYS A 240 0.46 -34.56 3.63
N VAL A 241 0.64 -33.57 2.75
CA VAL A 241 -0.32 -32.49 2.44
C VAL A 241 -0.45 -32.21 0.96
#